data_AF-A0A022R1C9-F1
#
_entry.id   AF-A0A022R1C9-F1
#
_cell.length_a   1.000
_cell.length_b   1.000
_cell.length_c   1.000
_cell.angle_alpha   90.00
_cell.angle_beta   90.00
_cell.angle_gamma   90.00
#
_symmetry.space_group_name_H-M   'P 1'
#
loop_
_entity.id
_entity.type
_entity.pdbx_description
1 polymer ?
#
loop_
_entity_poly.entity_id
_entity_poly.type
_entity_poly.pdbx_seq_one_letter_code
_entity_poly.pdbx_strand_id
1 'polypeptide(L)'
;LRVATDVKNHPLLIHCKRGKHRTGCLVGCLRKTQRWCLTSVFDEYQRFAAAKARVSDQRFMELFDVSSLKNLPMSFSISKRYKQ
;
A
#
# COMPACT_ATOMS: atom_id res chain seq x y z
N LEU A 1 -7.42 3.36 4.74
CA LEU A 1 -7.23 1.99 4.22
C LEU A 1 -8.52 1.19 4.09
N ARG A 2 -9.53 1.35 4.96
CA ARG A 2 -10.84 0.64 4.91
C ARG A 2 -11.41 0.41 3.51
N VAL A 3 -11.51 1.47 2.69
CA VAL A 3 -12.03 1.38 1.30
C VAL A 3 -11.22 0.42 0.44
N ALA A 4 -9.89 0.50 0.50
CA ALA A 4 -8.97 -0.30 -0.31
C ALA A 4 -8.83 -1.76 0.19
N THR A 5 -9.25 -2.06 1.41
CA THR A 5 -9.21 -3.41 2.01
C THR A 5 -10.56 -4.13 1.93
N ASP A 6 -11.65 -3.41 1.65
CA ASP A 6 -12.99 -4.01 1.53
C ASP A 6 -13.18 -4.56 0.11
N VAL A 7 -13.24 -5.89 0.03
CA VAL A 7 -13.40 -6.66 -1.21
C VAL A 7 -14.61 -6.25 -2.04
N LYS A 8 -15.65 -5.67 -1.42
CA LYS A 8 -16.86 -5.18 -2.13
C LYS A 8 -16.58 -3.99 -3.04
N ASN A 9 -15.50 -3.24 -2.78
CA ASN A 9 -15.11 -2.10 -3.58
C ASN A 9 -14.26 -2.50 -4.80
N HIS A 10 -13.89 -3.78 -4.95
CA HIS A 10 -13.03 -4.22 -6.04
C HIS A 10 -13.83 -4.59 -7.30
N PRO A 11 -13.34 -4.23 -8.51
CA PRO A 11 -12.06 -3.60 -8.79
C PRO A 11 -12.01 -2.09 -8.45
N LEU A 12 -10.92 -1.67 -7.80
CA LEU A 12 -10.73 -0.29 -7.32
C LEU A 12 -9.45 0.33 -7.91
N LEU A 13 -9.55 1.55 -8.44
CA LEU A 13 -8.41 2.35 -8.90
C LEU A 13 -7.99 3.37 -7.83
N ILE A 14 -6.75 3.27 -7.34
CA ILE A 14 -6.14 4.26 -6.46
C ILE A 14 -5.32 5.24 -7.29
N HIS A 15 -5.66 6.52 -7.28
CA HIS A 15 -4.87 7.53 -7.98
C HIS A 15 -4.78 8.87 -7.25
N CYS A 16 -3.81 9.67 -7.68
CA CYS A 16 -3.73 11.10 -7.39
C CYS A 16 -3.30 11.81 -8.67
N LYS A 17 -2.85 13.07 -8.60
CA LYS A 17 -2.45 13.81 -9.81
C LYS A 17 -1.38 13.09 -10.64
N ARG A 18 -0.41 12.44 -9.98
CA ARG A 18 0.73 11.78 -10.65
C ARG A 18 0.96 10.34 -10.22
N GLY A 19 0.12 9.79 -9.35
CA GLY A 19 0.31 8.44 -8.80
C GLY A 19 1.54 8.26 -7.91
N LYS A 20 2.16 9.34 -7.39
CA LYS A 20 3.44 9.28 -6.66
C LYS A 20 3.28 9.36 -5.15
N HIS A 21 3.05 10.56 -4.62
CA HIS A 21 3.10 10.82 -3.18
C HIS A 21 1.89 10.27 -2.44
N ARG A 22 0.69 10.79 -2.70
CA ARG A 22 -0.53 10.34 -2.00
C ARG A 22 -0.87 8.88 -2.28
N THR A 23 -0.77 8.48 -3.55
CA THR A 23 -0.96 7.08 -3.96
C THR A 23 0.10 6.19 -3.32
N GLY A 24 1.38 6.58 -3.39
CA GLY A 24 2.49 5.81 -2.82
C GLY A 24 2.39 5.65 -1.31
N CYS A 25 2.05 6.71 -0.55
CA CYS A 25 1.82 6.58 0.90
C CYS A 25 0.68 5.61 1.21
N LEU A 26 -0.45 5.70 0.50
CA LEU A 26 -1.57 4.79 0.74
C LEU A 26 -1.20 3.33 0.42
N VAL A 27 -0.55 3.10 -0.73
CA VAL A 27 -0.09 1.77 -1.14
C VAL A 27 0.98 1.24 -0.20
N GLY A 28 1.93 2.07 0.24
CA GLY A 28 2.96 1.68 1.19
C GLY A 28 2.39 1.28 2.55
N CYS A 29 1.40 2.01 3.06
CA CYS A 29 0.66 1.59 4.26
C CYS A 29 -0.10 0.28 4.03
N LEU A 30 -0.69 0.07 2.84
CA LEU A 30 -1.35 -1.20 2.48
C LEU A 30 -0.35 -2.37 2.47
N ARG A 31 0.87 -2.19 1.94
CA ARG A 31 1.94 -3.20 1.98
C ARG A 31 2.40 -3.52 3.40
N LYS A 32 2.51 -2.50 4.26
CA LYS A 32 2.83 -2.69 5.67
C LYS A 32 1.78 -3.54 6.37
N THR A 33 0.51 -3.29 6.06
CA THR A 33 -0.60 -4.13 6.51
C THR A 33 -0.51 -5.57 5.97
N GLN A 34 -0.05 -5.76 4.73
CA GLN A 34 0.29 -7.06 4.14
C GLN A 34 1.58 -7.70 4.70
N ARG A 35 2.15 -7.14 5.77
CA ARG A 35 3.39 -7.62 6.43
C ARG A 35 4.63 -7.63 5.52
N TRP A 36 4.70 -6.75 4.54
CA TRP A 36 5.95 -6.53 3.81
C TRP A 36 6.99 -5.87 4.74
N CYS A 37 8.27 -6.20 4.55
CA CYS A 37 9.34 -5.49 5.26
C CYS A 37 9.48 -4.05 4.71
N LEU A 38 9.89 -3.12 5.56
CA LEU A 38 9.97 -1.70 5.20
C LEU A 38 10.88 -1.45 3.99
N THR A 39 11.98 -2.21 3.85
CA THR A 39 12.86 -2.12 2.69
C THR A 39 12.11 -2.37 1.38
N SER A 40 11.29 -3.42 1.29
CA SER A 40 10.50 -3.71 0.09
C SER A 40 9.39 -2.69 -0.14
N VAL A 41 8.82 -2.13 0.92
CA VAL A 41 7.84 -1.04 0.82
C VAL A 41 8.47 0.21 0.22
N PHE A 42 9.66 0.58 0.71
CA PHE A 42 10.39 1.76 0.21
C PHE A 42 10.90 1.57 -1.20
N ASP A 43 11.37 0.37 -1.55
CA ASP A 43 11.77 0.03 -2.93
C ASP A 43 10.60 0.21 -3.91
N GLU A 44 9.42 -0.34 -3.59
CA GLU A 44 8.20 -0.16 -4.41
C GLU A 44 7.85 1.33 -4.54
N TYR A 45 7.83 2.07 -3.42
CA TYR A 45 7.55 3.51 -3.45
C TYR A 45 8.55 4.29 -4.31
N GLN A 46 9.84 4.04 -4.15
CA GLN A 46 10.91 4.72 -4.89
C GLN A 46 10.82 4.40 -6.38
N ARG A 47 10.49 3.16 -6.75
CA ARG A 47 10.29 2.75 -8.14
C ARG A 47 9.20 3.58 -8.84
N PHE A 48 8.07 3.83 -8.17
CA PHE A 48 6.98 4.64 -8.74
C PHE A 48 7.21 6.16 -8.62
N ALA A 49 7.80 6.63 -7.53
CA ALA A 49 8.08 8.05 -7.34
C ALA A 49 9.26 8.54 -8.20
N ALA A 50 10.22 7.65 -8.48
CA ALA A 50 11.48 7.90 -9.18
C ALA A 50 12.22 9.12 -8.60
N ALA A 51 12.75 10.00 -9.45
CA ALA A 51 13.46 11.23 -9.05
C ALA A 51 12.65 12.22 -8.18
N LYS A 52 11.38 11.93 -7.88
CA LYS A 52 10.52 12.76 -7.02
C LYS A 52 10.08 12.03 -5.74
N ALA A 53 10.80 10.98 -5.35
CA ALA A 53 10.64 10.31 -4.07
C ALA A 53 10.92 11.31 -2.93
N ARG A 54 10.06 11.29 -1.89
CA ARG A 54 10.22 12.13 -0.70
C ARG A 54 10.53 11.25 0.50
N VAL A 55 11.53 11.65 1.27
CA VAL A 55 11.87 11.00 2.55
C VAL A 55 10.71 11.13 3.54
N SER A 56 9.99 12.25 3.51
CA SER A 56 8.79 12.47 4.35
C SER A 56 7.71 11.39 4.14
N ASP A 57 7.54 10.93 2.90
CA ASP A 57 6.54 9.90 2.57
C ASP A 57 6.97 8.53 3.12
N GLN A 58 8.25 8.19 2.99
CA GLN A 58 8.80 6.96 3.58
C GLN A 58 8.72 6.97 5.11
N ARG A 59 9.06 8.11 5.73
CA ARG A 59 8.94 8.29 7.19
C ARG A 59 7.49 8.17 7.65
N PHE A 60 6.54 8.69 6.88
CA PHE A 60 5.11 8.50 7.16
C PHE A 60 4.73 7.00 7.15
N MET A 61 5.16 6.25 6.14
CA MET A 61 4.90 4.80 6.07
C MET A 61 5.56 4.04 7.24
N GLU A 62 6.79 4.41 7.61
CA GLU A 62 7.52 3.84 8.74
C GLU A 62 6.78 4.02 10.07
N LEU A 63 6.24 5.23 10.31
CA LEU A 63 5.54 5.57 11.54
C LEU A 63 4.06 5.14 11.56
N PHE A 64 3.49 4.76 10.41
CA PHE A 64 2.09 4.37 10.31
C PHE A 64 1.77 3.15 11.19
N ASP A 65 0.93 3.32 12.21
CA ASP A 65 0.53 2.22 13.10
C ASP A 65 -0.57 1.34 12.47
N VAL A 66 -0.18 0.14 12.08
CA VAL A 66 -1.07 -0.89 11.52
C VAL A 66 -2.00 -1.48 12.59
N SER A 67 -1.66 -1.36 13.88
CA SER A 67 -2.44 -1.93 14.98
C SER A 67 -3.85 -1.33 15.05
N SER A 68 -4.00 -0.07 14.63
CA SER A 68 -5.29 0.62 14.48
C SER A 68 -6.27 -0.07 13.51
N LEU A 69 -5.79 -1.00 12.67
CA LEU A 69 -6.57 -1.70 11.66
C LEU A 69 -6.89 -3.17 12.03
N LYS A 70 -6.54 -3.62 13.25
CA LYS A 70 -6.68 -5.01 13.72
C LYS A 70 -8.10 -5.60 13.61
N ASN A 71 -9.14 -4.76 13.58
CA ASN A 71 -10.54 -5.21 13.47
C ASN A 71 -11.03 -5.38 12.02
N LEU A 72 -10.16 -5.20 11.02
CA LEU A 72 -10.53 -5.44 9.62
C LEU A 72 -10.24 -6.90 9.25
N PRO A 73 -11.26 -7.69 8.86
CA PRO A 73 -11.03 -9.02 8.32
C PRO A 73 -10.27 -8.89 7.02
N MET A 74 -8.96 -9.13 7.06
CA MET A 74 -8.14 -9.14 5.87
C MET A 74 -8.31 -10.47 5.15
N SER A 75 -9.40 -10.59 4.40
CA SER A 75 -9.56 -11.67 3.42
C SER A 75 -8.69 -11.36 2.22
N PHE A 76 -7.38 -11.56 2.34
CA PHE A 76 -6.54 -11.71 1.16
C PHE A 76 -6.72 -13.15 0.68
N SER A 77 -7.70 -13.36 -0.20
CA SER A 77 -7.66 -14.51 -1.08
C SER A 77 -6.40 -14.34 -1.94
N ILE A 78 -5.39 -15.17 -1.70
CA ILE A 78 -4.36 -15.44 -2.70
C ILE A 78 -5.14 -16.02 -3.88
N SER A 79 -5.54 -15.18 -4.83
CA SER A 79 -6.03 -15.68 -6.10
C SER A 79 -4.86 -16.45 -6.71
N LYS A 80 -4.95 -17.79 -6.65
CA LYS A 80 -4.14 -18.70 -7.44
C LYS A 80 -4.38 -18.36 -8.92
N ARG A 81 -3.70 -17.35 -9.44
CA ARG A 81 -3.70 -16.97 -10.86
C ARG A 81 -2.28 -17.09 -11.42
N TYR A 82 -1.75 -18.30 -11.31
CA TYR A 82 -0.72 -18.82 -12.21
C TYR A 82 -1.00 -20.30 -12.44
N LYS A 83 -1.87 -20.56 -13.42
CA LYS A 83 -1.78 -21.71 -14.31
C LYS A 83 -2.27 -21.21 -15.67
N GLN A 84 -1.32 -21.03 -16.59
CA GLN A 84 -1.59 -21.37 -17.98
C GLN A 84 -1.47 -22.90 -18.10
#